data_AF-A0A1W9TL93-F1
#
_entry.id   AF-A0A1W9TL93-F1
#
_cell.length_a   1.000
_cell.length_b   1.000
_cell.length_c   1.000
_cell.angle_alpha   90.00
_cell.angle_beta   90.00
_cell.angle_gamma   90.00
#
_symmetry.space_group_name_H-M   'P 1'
#
loop_
_entity.id
_entity.type
_entity.pdbx_description
1 polymer ?
#
loop_
_entity_poly.entity_id
_entity_poly.type
_entity_poly.pdbx_seq_one_letter_code
_entity_poly.pdbx_strand_id
1 'polypeptide(L)' 'MPENKPVPLMLSIPKAYRDQLRKMAAEQNLKNQDQVTSASTIAKEIILQHLKKIESKEGI' A
#
# COMPACT_ATOMS: atom_id res chain seq x y z
N MET A 1 3.86 24.58 -7.10
CA MET A 1 4.31 23.49 -6.20
C MET A 1 3.47 22.24 -6.50
N PRO A 2 3.85 21.40 -7.49
CA PRO A 2 3.14 20.19 -7.85
C PRO A 2 3.67 18.92 -7.16
N GLU A 3 4.68 19.02 -6.29
CA GLU A 3 5.51 17.88 -5.90
C GLU A 3 4.87 16.79 -5.02
N ASN A 4 3.61 16.94 -4.58
CA ASN A 4 2.98 15.98 -3.65
C ASN A 4 1.61 15.45 -4.08
N LYS A 5 1.28 15.52 -5.38
CA LYS A 5 0.03 14.94 -5.88
C LYS A 5 0.16 13.41 -6.03
N PRO A 6 -0.82 12.62 -5.55
CA PRO A 6 -0.85 11.19 -5.84
C PRO A 6 -0.89 10.95 -7.34
N VAL A 7 0.06 10.15 -7.84
CA VAL A 7 0.07 9.68 -9.23
C VAL A 7 -0.28 8.19 -9.28
N PRO A 8 -1.07 7.73 -10.27
CA PRO A 8 -1.40 6.32 -10.40
C PRO A 8 -0.15 5.52 -10.79
N LEU A 9 0.03 4.37 -10.15
CA LEU A 9 1.10 3.41 -10.45
C LEU A 9 0.46 2.05 -10.72
N MET A 10 0.71 1.49 -11.90
CA MET A 10 0.26 0.14 -12.25
C MET A 10 1.35 -0.86 -11.89
N LEU A 11 0.98 -1.94 -11.18
CA LEU A 11 1.91 -2.96 -10.71
C LEU A 11 1.47 -4.33 -11.18
N SER A 12 2.40 -5.11 -11.70
CA SER A 12 2.22 -6.53 -12.00
C SER A 12 2.91 -7.35 -10.94
N ILE A 13 2.16 -8.16 -10.20
CA ILE A 13 2.67 -9.02 -9.13
C ILE A 13 2.11 -10.44 -9.29
N PRO A 14 2.83 -11.47 -8.80
CA PRO A 14 2.28 -12.82 -8.74
C PRO A 14 0.92 -12.88 -8.04
N LYS A 15 0.04 -13.76 -8.54
CA LYS A 15 -1.33 -13.95 -8.04
C LYS A 15 -1.37 -14.16 -6.53
N ALA A 16 -0.45 -14.96 -5.99
CA ALA A 16 -0.39 -15.26 -4.57
C ALA A 16 -0.26 -14.00 -3.70
N TYR A 17 0.59 -13.06 -4.08
CA TYR A 17 0.77 -11.80 -3.34
C TYR A 17 -0.46 -10.88 -3.47
N ARG A 18 -1.08 -10.82 -4.66
CA ARG A 18 -2.35 -10.10 -4.84
C ARG A 18 -3.44 -10.66 -3.92
N ASP A 19 -3.53 -11.99 -3.82
CA ASP A 19 -4.54 -12.66 -3.00
C ASP A 19 -4.27 -12.44 -1.50
N GLN A 20 -3.01 -12.40 -1.08
CA GLN A 20 -2.62 -11.98 0.28
C GLN A 20 -3.03 -10.53 0.58
N LEU A 21 -2.74 -9.58 -0.32
CA LEU A 21 -3.14 -8.18 -0.16
C LEU A 21 -4.67 -8.03 -0.04
N ARG A 22 -5.43 -8.80 -0.82
CA ARG A 22 -6.89 -8.84 -0.73
C ARG A 22 -7.38 -9.39 0.60
N LYS A 23 -6.73 -10.45 1.11
CA LYS A 23 -7.05 -11.00 2.42
C LYS A 23 -6.84 -9.96 3.52
N MET A 24 -5.69 -9.27 3.51
CA MET A 24 -5.38 -8.22 4.49
C MET A 24 -6.38 -7.07 4.43
N ALA A 25 -6.77 -6.64 3.23
CA ALA A 25 -7.79 -5.61 3.04
C ALA A 25 -9.16 -6.05 3.61
N ALA A 26 -9.57 -7.30 3.33
CA ALA A 26 -10.81 -7.86 3.88
C ALA A 26 -10.79 -7.93 5.42
N GLU A 27 -9.67 -8.37 6.00
CA GLU A 27 -9.47 -8.41 7.46
C GLU A 27 -9.56 -7.02 8.10
N GLN A 28 -9.04 -5.98 7.44
CA GLN A 28 -9.17 -4.60 7.93
C GLN A 28 -10.61 -4.08 7.84
N ASN A 29 -11.32 -4.34 6.74
CA ASN A 29 -12.70 -3.89 6.54
C ASN A 29 -13.66 -4.57 7.54
N LEU A 30 -13.40 -5.84 7.89
CA LEU A 30 -14.16 -6.54 8.91
C LEU A 30 -14.00 -5.89 10.30
N LYS A 31 -12.83 -5.33 10.58
CA LYS A 31 -12.53 -4.67 11.87
C LYS A 31 -13.05 -3.23 11.91
N ASN A 32 -13.01 -2.53 10.78
CA ASN A 32 -13.44 -1.13 10.66
C ASN A 32 -14.44 -0.99 9.52
N GLN A 33 -15.73 -1.09 9.84
CA GLN A 33 -16.80 -1.10 8.83
C GLN A 33 -16.99 0.25 8.12
N ASP A 34 -16.52 1.35 8.71
CA ASP A 34 -16.64 2.70 8.14
C ASP A 34 -15.60 3.03 7.06
N GLN A 35 -14.58 2.17 6.89
CA GLN A 35 -13.53 2.39 5.89
C GLN A 35 -13.40 1.20 4.96
N VAL A 36 -13.45 1.47 3.65
CA VAL A 36 -13.20 0.46 2.62
C VAL A 36 -11.72 0.50 2.23
N THR A 37 -10.95 -0.42 2.79
CA THR A 37 -9.58 -0.69 2.37
C THR A 37 -9.59 -1.66 1.18
N SER A 38 -8.76 -1.34 0.18
CA SER A 38 -8.55 -2.19 -1.00
C SER A 38 -7.15 -2.83 -0.99
N ALA A 39 -6.94 -3.85 -1.80
CA ALA A 39 -5.60 -4.43 -2.00
C ALA A 39 -4.57 -3.39 -2.47
N SER A 40 -4.99 -2.43 -3.30
CA SER A 40 -4.13 -1.33 -3.76
C SER A 40 -3.75 -0.37 -2.63
N THR A 41 -4.66 -0.15 -1.68
CA THR A 41 -4.39 0.65 -0.47
C THR A 41 -3.33 -0.02 0.39
N ILE A 42 -3.49 -1.32 0.67
CA ILE A 42 -2.49 -2.10 1.42
C ILE A 42 -1.14 -2.07 0.70
N ALA A 43 -1.13 -2.29 -0.62
CA ALA A 43 0.10 -2.26 -1.42
C ALA A 43 0.81 -0.88 -1.32
N LYS A 44 0.05 0.21 -1.46
CA LYS A 44 0.56 1.57 -1.29
C LYS A 44 1.20 1.76 0.08
N GLU A 45 0.54 1.34 1.14
CA GLU A 45 1.07 1.49 2.51
C GLU A 45 2.39 0.74 2.69
N ILE A 46 2.47 -0.50 2.21
CA ILE A 46 3.69 -1.31 2.27
C ILE A 46 4.83 -0.63 1.51
N ILE A 47 4.57 -0.16 0.29
CA ILE A 47 5.57 0.53 -0.54
C ILE A 47 6.06 1.81 0.16
N LEU A 48 5.15 2.66 0.64
CA LEU A 48 5.51 3.90 1.32
C LEU A 48 6.29 3.64 2.62
N GLN A 49 5.90 2.64 3.40
CA GLN A 49 6.65 2.25 4.60
C GLN A 49 8.04 1.75 4.26
N HIS A 50 8.20 1.01 3.16
CA HIS A 50 9.50 0.54 2.72
C HIS A 50 10.39 1.69 2.24
N LEU A 51 9.86 2.61 1.42
CA LEU A 51 10.60 3.78 0.93
C LEU A 51 11.04 4.69 2.08
N LYS A 52 10.16 4.98 3.05
CA LYS A 52 10.53 5.74 4.27
C LYS A 52 11.67 5.08 5.04
N LYS A 53 11.70 3.74 5.12
CA LYS A 53 12.77 3.00 5.77
C LYS A 53 14.09 3.07 5.00
N ILE A 54 14.04 3.16 3.67
CA ILE A 54 15.23 3.39 2.83
C ILE A 54 15.75 4.79 3.09
N GLU A 55 14.91 5.83 2.97
CA GLU A 55 15.28 7.23 3.25
C GLU A 55 15.86 7.41 4.66
N SER A 56 15.33 6.68 5.65
CA SER A 56 15.83 6.78 7.03
C SER A 56 17.14 6.01 7.29
N LYS A 57 17.49 5.04 6.44
CA LYS A 57 18.73 4.23 6.56
C LYS A 57 19.86 4.78 5.70
N GLU A 58 19.52 5.33 4.55
CA GLU A 58 20.41 6.09 3.70
C GLU A 58 20.31 7.55 4.13
N GLY A 59 20.99 7.92 5.22
CA GLY A 59 21.01 9.30 5.69
C GLY A 59 21.46 10.25 4.57
N ILE A 60 20.50 10.96 3.99
CA ILE A 60 20.65 12.18 3.19
C ILE A 60 20.03 13.30 4.00
#